data_AF-A0A533YWI5-F1
#
_entry.id   AF-A0A533YWI5-F1
#
_cell.length_a   1.000
_cell.length_b   1.000
_cell.length_c   1.000
_cell.angle_alpha   90.00
_cell.angle_beta   90.00
_cell.angle_gamma   90.00
#
_symmetry.space_group_name_H-M   'P 1'
#
loop_
_entity.id
_entity.type
_entity.pdbx_description
1 polymer ?
#
loop_
_entity_poly.entity_id
_entity_poly.type
_entity_poly.pdbx_seq_one_letter_code
_entity_poly.pdbx_strand_id
1 'polypeptide(L)'
;MGTIWIIGGIAAVAASFFLSGGDDVWQSLDAAGVATALYLMALLGFTTRKPFGTRTRVFVWCVFILAGTGVYLDWSGMSETAHRQKESLLKIRGTVSRSIMLNEMPAPLMKVLRSYAEQPPKKRGSLGKAFQAMYPADSVGRNIHTPFDQQDNLKIVVASVSDTEVVLIGQEMSVAGADRSKKNFDGRAGMVQARAILTERGVRYEPEN
;
A
#
# COMPACT_ATOMS: atom_id res chain seq x y z
N MET A 1 -43.77 18.56 -17.17
CA MET A 1 -42.74 17.72 -17.84
C MET A 1 -41.35 17.89 -17.24
N GLY A 2 -40.86 19.12 -16.98
CA GLY A 2 -39.50 19.32 -16.45
C GLY A 2 -39.20 18.64 -15.11
N THR A 3 -40.17 18.61 -14.19
CA THR A 3 -40.04 17.95 -12.87
C THR A 3 -39.91 16.42 -12.97
N ILE A 4 -40.57 15.79 -13.94
CA ILE A 4 -40.47 14.33 -14.14
C ILE A 4 -39.07 13.94 -14.61
N TRP A 5 -38.48 14.75 -15.50
CA TRP A 5 -37.09 14.57 -15.93
C TRP A 5 -36.13 14.69 -14.76
N ILE A 6 -36.22 15.77 -13.97
CA ILE A 6 -35.35 15.99 -12.81
C ILE A 6 -35.42 14.82 -11.82
N ILE A 7 -36.63 14.38 -11.46
CA ILE A 7 -36.82 13.26 -10.52
C ILE A 7 -36.28 11.95 -11.12
N GLY A 8 -36.51 11.70 -12.41
CA GLY A 8 -36.00 10.52 -13.10
C GLY A 8 -34.47 10.48 -13.19
N GLY A 9 -33.84 11.63 -13.43
CA GLY A 9 -32.38 11.75 -13.44
C GLY A 9 -31.77 11.49 -12.07
N ILE A 10 -32.32 12.10 -11.01
CA ILE A 10 -31.88 11.86 -9.63
C ILE A 10 -32.02 10.38 -9.27
N ALA A 11 -33.15 9.76 -9.59
CA ALA A 11 -33.39 8.35 -9.32
C ALA A 11 -32.42 7.43 -10.09
N ALA A 12 -32.11 7.74 -11.36
CA ALA A 12 -31.17 6.96 -12.16
C ALA A 12 -29.72 7.05 -11.63
N VAL A 13 -29.29 8.24 -11.23
CA VAL A 13 -27.94 8.45 -10.65
C VAL A 13 -27.84 7.77 -9.28
N ALA A 14 -28.84 7.94 -8.42
CA ALA A 14 -28.88 7.27 -7.12
C ALA A 14 -28.90 5.75 -7.28
N ALA A 15 -29.73 5.21 -8.16
CA ALA A 15 -29.76 3.78 -8.45
C ALA A 15 -28.41 3.28 -8.96
N SER A 16 -27.74 4.00 -9.86
CA SER A 16 -26.43 3.61 -10.38
C SER A 16 -25.33 3.64 -9.32
N PHE A 17 -25.39 4.61 -8.40
CA PHE A 17 -24.47 4.67 -7.25
C PHE A 17 -24.65 3.48 -6.30
N PHE A 18 -25.89 3.17 -5.92
CA PHE A 18 -26.16 2.10 -4.95
C PHE A 18 -26.10 0.68 -5.55
N LEU A 19 -26.42 0.51 -6.83
CA LEU A 19 -26.36 -0.79 -7.53
C LEU A 19 -24.93 -1.20 -7.89
N SER A 20 -24.01 -0.23 -7.99
CA SER A 20 -22.58 -0.50 -8.20
C SER A 20 -21.95 -1.29 -7.04
N GLY A 21 -22.49 -1.16 -5.82
CA GLY A 21 -22.48 -2.20 -4.79
C GLY A 21 -21.15 -2.91 -4.50
N GLY A 22 -20.03 -2.19 -4.53
CA GLY A 22 -18.70 -2.73 -4.20
C GLY A 22 -18.09 -2.02 -2.99
N ASP A 23 -17.14 -2.68 -2.32
CA ASP A 23 -16.32 -2.09 -1.25
C ASP A 23 -15.51 -0.86 -1.70
N ASP A 24 -15.46 -0.60 -3.01
CA ASP A 24 -14.78 0.53 -3.63
C ASP A 24 -15.75 1.67 -3.98
N VAL A 25 -15.63 2.77 -3.24
CA VAL A 25 -16.42 4.00 -3.46
C VAL A 25 -16.17 4.58 -4.86
N TRP A 26 -14.99 4.38 -5.46
CA TRP A 26 -14.67 4.91 -6.77
C TRP A 26 -15.49 4.27 -7.89
N GLN A 27 -15.72 2.96 -7.83
CA GLN A 27 -16.57 2.28 -8.81
C GLN A 27 -18.00 2.80 -8.79
N SER A 28 -18.51 3.08 -7.59
CA SER A 28 -19.86 3.64 -7.39
C SER A 28 -19.96 5.08 -7.88
N LEU A 29 -18.88 5.85 -7.70
CA LEU A 29 -18.79 7.22 -8.21
C LEU A 29 -18.69 7.25 -9.74
N ASP A 30 -17.93 6.33 -10.34
CA ASP A 30 -17.82 6.16 -11.80
C ASP A 30 -19.16 5.77 -12.43
N ALA A 31 -19.86 4.78 -11.85
CA ALA A 31 -21.16 4.34 -12.33
C ALA A 31 -22.20 5.48 -12.30
N ALA A 32 -22.23 6.24 -11.19
CA ALA A 32 -23.08 7.43 -11.06
C ALA A 32 -22.69 8.53 -12.07
N GLY A 33 -21.40 8.73 -12.32
CA GLY A 33 -20.88 9.66 -13.32
C GLY A 33 -21.33 9.31 -14.73
N VAL A 34 -21.21 8.04 -15.13
CA VAL A 34 -21.68 7.54 -16.43
C VAL A 34 -23.20 7.71 -16.59
N ALA A 35 -23.97 7.35 -15.56
CA ALA A 35 -25.43 7.54 -15.58
C ALA A 35 -25.82 9.02 -15.73
N THR A 36 -25.11 9.91 -15.03
CA THR A 36 -25.30 11.37 -15.13
C THR A 36 -25.00 11.86 -16.55
N ALA A 37 -23.88 11.41 -17.15
CA ALA A 37 -23.50 11.80 -18.50
C ALA A 37 -24.54 11.34 -19.54
N LEU A 38 -25.01 10.09 -19.46
CA LEU A 38 -26.04 9.56 -20.35
C LEU A 38 -27.36 10.32 -20.20
N TYR A 39 -27.76 10.63 -18.97
CA TYR A 39 -28.97 11.40 -18.70
C TYR A 39 -28.89 12.83 -19.26
N LEU A 40 -27.76 13.51 -19.07
CA LEU A 40 -27.55 14.86 -19.61
C LEU A 40 -27.54 14.87 -21.16
N MET A 41 -26.96 13.84 -21.78
CA MET A 41 -27.00 13.65 -23.24
C MET A 41 -28.44 13.43 -23.74
N ALA A 42 -29.26 12.64 -23.04
CA ALA A 42 -30.66 12.45 -23.37
C ALA A 42 -31.47 13.76 -23.22
N LEU A 43 -31.21 14.52 -22.15
CA LEU A 43 -31.83 15.83 -21.91
C LEU A 43 -31.49 16.82 -23.02
N LEU A 44 -30.23 16.88 -23.45
CA LEU A 44 -29.79 17.68 -24.60
C LEU A 44 -30.53 17.30 -25.87
N GLY A 45 -30.60 16.00 -26.18
CA GLY A 45 -31.34 15.48 -27.32
C GLY A 45 -32.80 15.93 -27.30
N PHE A 46 -33.44 15.95 -26.13
CA PHE A 46 -34.82 16.45 -25.99
C PHE A 46 -34.94 17.96 -26.25
N THR A 47 -33.98 18.77 -25.78
CA THR A 47 -33.97 20.23 -26.01
C THR A 47 -33.76 20.64 -27.48
N THR A 48 -33.32 19.71 -28.34
CA THR A 48 -33.23 19.96 -29.80
C THR A 48 -34.59 19.92 -30.53
N ARG A 49 -35.66 19.47 -29.86
CA ARG A 49 -37.02 19.44 -30.45
C ARG A 49 -37.67 20.83 -30.42
N LYS A 50 -38.62 21.10 -31.34
CA LYS A 50 -39.45 22.33 -31.27
C LYS A 50 -40.18 22.35 -29.92
N PRO A 51 -40.34 23.51 -29.23
CA PRO A 51 -40.37 24.88 -29.76
C PRO A 51 -39.09 25.71 -29.58
N PHE A 52 -37.96 25.11 -29.16
CA PHE A 52 -36.74 25.89 -28.88
C PHE A 52 -36.09 26.46 -30.15
N GLY A 53 -35.84 27.77 -30.16
CA GLY A 53 -35.18 28.48 -31.28
C GLY A 53 -33.68 28.19 -31.39
N THR A 54 -33.10 28.43 -32.57
CA THR A 54 -31.70 28.07 -32.90
C THR A 54 -30.68 28.70 -31.96
N ARG A 55 -30.86 29.96 -31.55
CA ARG A 55 -29.95 30.65 -30.61
C ARG A 55 -29.91 29.99 -29.23
N THR A 56 -31.07 29.58 -28.71
CA THR A 56 -31.18 28.88 -27.43
C THR A 56 -30.49 27.52 -27.49
N ARG A 57 -30.61 26.80 -28.60
CA ARG A 57 -29.93 25.51 -28.80
C ARG A 57 -28.41 25.68 -28.77
N VAL A 58 -27.88 26.64 -29.53
CA VAL A 58 -26.43 26.92 -29.56
C VAL A 58 -25.94 27.29 -28.16
N PHE A 59 -26.65 28.16 -27.43
CA PHE A 59 -26.28 28.53 -26.07
C PHE A 59 -26.23 27.33 -25.12
N VAL A 60 -27.26 26.46 -25.14
CA VAL A 60 -27.31 25.25 -24.29
C VAL A 60 -26.16 24.29 -24.63
N TRP A 61 -25.85 24.11 -25.91
CA TRP A 61 -24.71 23.30 -26.35
C TRP A 61 -23.37 23.89 -25.88
N CYS A 62 -23.17 25.20 -25.99
CA CYS A 62 -21.96 25.86 -25.51
C CYS A 62 -21.79 25.70 -23.99
N VAL A 63 -22.86 25.91 -23.21
CA VAL A 63 -22.84 25.73 -21.75
C VAL A 63 -22.55 24.27 -21.39
N PHE A 64 -23.16 23.31 -22.09
CA PHE A 64 -22.89 21.90 -21.84
C PHE A 64 -21.46 21.50 -22.15
N ILE A 65 -20.90 21.96 -23.28
CA ILE A 65 -19.52 21.68 -23.64
C ILE A 65 -18.57 22.32 -22.62
N LEU A 66 -18.81 23.57 -22.21
CA LEU A 66 -18.00 24.24 -21.20
C LEU A 66 -18.06 23.52 -19.85
N ALA A 67 -19.26 23.19 -19.36
CA ALA A 67 -19.44 22.48 -18.10
C ALA A 67 -18.85 21.07 -18.15
N GLY A 68 -19.07 20.33 -19.23
CA GLY A 68 -18.53 18.99 -19.44
C GLY A 68 -16.99 19.00 -19.51
N THR A 69 -16.40 20.00 -20.17
CA THR A 69 -14.95 20.18 -20.21
C THR A 69 -14.39 20.48 -18.82
N GLY A 70 -15.06 21.35 -18.04
CA GLY A 70 -14.65 21.66 -16.67
C GLY A 70 -14.67 20.44 -15.76
N VAL A 71 -15.76 19.66 -15.79
CA VAL A 71 -15.88 18.41 -15.01
C VAL A 71 -14.84 17.38 -15.43
N TYR A 72 -14.59 17.22 -16.74
CA TYR A 72 -13.58 16.30 -17.24
C TYR A 72 -12.16 16.67 -16.79
N LEU A 73 -11.81 17.96 -16.86
CA LEU A 73 -10.50 18.43 -16.42
C LEU A 73 -10.31 18.22 -14.91
N ASP A 74 -11.31 18.56 -14.09
CA ASP A 74 -11.26 18.36 -12.65
C ASP A 74 -11.14 16.87 -12.28
N TRP A 75 -11.94 16.01 -12.93
CA TRP A 75 -11.86 14.56 -12.79
C TRP A 75 -10.47 14.02 -13.12
N SER A 76 -9.90 14.46 -14.24
CA SER A 76 -8.56 14.03 -14.67
C SER A 76 -7.48 14.46 -13.68
N GLY A 77 -7.56 15.69 -13.14
CA GLY A 77 -6.64 16.20 -12.14
C GLY A 77 -6.78 15.47 -10.80
N MET A 78 -8.00 15.15 -10.37
CA MET A 78 -8.25 14.36 -9.17
C MET A 78 -7.69 12.94 -9.30
N SER A 79 -7.91 12.27 -10.43
CA SER A 79 -7.38 10.93 -10.69
C SER A 79 -5.85 10.91 -10.64
N GLU A 80 -5.20 11.88 -11.29
CA GLU A 80 -3.74 12.00 -11.26
C GLU A 80 -3.23 12.28 -9.83
N THR A 81 -3.92 13.14 -9.08
CA THR A 81 -3.57 13.43 -7.69
C THR A 81 -3.72 12.21 -6.80
N ALA A 82 -4.79 11.41 -6.96
CA ALA A 82 -5.00 10.18 -6.21
C ALA A 82 -3.90 9.15 -6.50
N HIS A 83 -3.48 9.01 -7.76
CA HIS A 83 -2.35 8.16 -8.13
C HIS A 83 -1.04 8.62 -7.48
N ARG A 84 -0.74 9.93 -7.57
CA ARG A 84 0.45 10.51 -6.94
C ARG A 84 0.43 10.36 -5.42
N GLN A 85 -0.73 10.51 -4.79
CA GLN A 85 -0.90 10.30 -3.35
C GLN A 85 -0.64 8.83 -2.98
N LYS A 86 -1.20 7.88 -3.73
CA LYS A 86 -0.95 6.44 -3.53
C LYS A 86 0.53 6.11 -3.64
N GLU A 87 1.21 6.58 -4.69
CA GLU A 87 2.65 6.36 -4.86
C GLU A 87 3.47 6.99 -3.72
N SER A 88 3.11 8.22 -3.32
CA SER A 88 3.78 8.91 -2.22
C SER A 88 3.60 8.19 -0.88
N LEU A 89 2.40 7.70 -0.59
CA LEU A 89 2.10 6.92 0.62
C LEU A 89 2.86 5.60 0.64
N LEU A 90 2.97 4.91 -0.51
CA LEU A 90 3.78 3.69 -0.62
C LEU A 90 5.27 3.98 -0.37
N LYS A 91 5.78 5.11 -0.89
CA LYS A 91 7.17 5.53 -0.66
C LYS A 91 7.43 5.85 0.82
N ILE A 92 6.53 6.60 1.46
CA ILE A 92 6.61 6.92 2.90
C ILE A 92 6.58 5.61 3.70
N ARG A 93 5.65 4.71 3.39
CA ARG A 93 5.55 3.40 4.05
C ARG A 93 6.84 2.60 3.89
N GLY A 94 7.49 2.64 2.73
CA GLY A 94 8.79 1.98 2.52
C GLY A 94 9.90 2.56 3.38
N THR A 95 9.99 3.88 3.49
CA THR A 95 10.96 4.53 4.39
C THR A 95 10.68 4.15 5.85
N VAL A 96 9.43 4.23 6.30
CA VAL A 96 9.04 3.85 7.67
C VAL A 96 9.35 2.38 7.94
N SER A 97 9.01 1.47 7.02
CA SER A 97 9.26 0.04 7.18
C SER A 97 10.76 -0.27 7.31
N ARG A 98 11.60 0.38 6.51
CA ARG A 98 13.06 0.27 6.64
C ARG A 98 13.57 0.81 7.97
N SER A 99 13.01 1.92 8.46
CA SER A 99 13.35 2.46 9.79
C SER A 99 12.94 1.53 10.92
N ILE A 100 11.77 0.89 10.84
CA ILE A 100 11.33 -0.12 11.81
C ILE A 100 12.29 -1.32 11.77
N MET A 101 12.63 -1.85 10.60
CA MET A 101 13.60 -2.93 10.44
C MET A 101 14.97 -2.61 11.06
N LEU A 102 15.45 -1.37 10.88
CA LEU A 102 16.70 -0.88 11.46
C LEU A 102 16.69 -0.86 12.99
N ASN A 103 15.52 -0.69 13.61
CA ASN A 103 15.38 -0.62 15.07
C ASN A 103 15.09 -2.00 15.68
N GLU A 104 14.21 -2.77 15.04
CA GLU A 104 13.70 -4.03 15.57
C GLU A 104 14.66 -5.22 15.35
N MET A 105 15.38 -5.28 14.23
CA MET A 105 16.29 -6.41 13.98
C MET A 105 17.54 -6.42 14.86
N PRO A 106 18.21 -5.28 15.15
CA PRO A 106 19.40 -5.30 16.01
C PRO A 106 19.09 -5.56 17.48
N ALA A 107 17.91 -5.17 17.98
CA ALA A 107 17.55 -5.33 19.39
C ALA A 107 17.69 -6.78 19.93
N PRO A 108 17.10 -7.82 19.30
CA PRO A 108 17.27 -9.20 19.75
C PRO A 108 18.72 -9.67 19.62
N LEU A 109 19.42 -9.27 18.57
CA LEU A 109 20.83 -9.64 18.34
C LEU A 109 21.77 -9.01 19.36
N MET A 110 21.55 -7.76 19.74
CA MET A 110 22.32 -7.08 20.79
C MET A 110 22.06 -7.70 22.16
N LYS A 111 20.84 -8.18 22.43
CA LYS A 111 20.54 -8.94 23.64
C LYS A 111 21.34 -10.25 23.68
N VAL A 112 21.44 -10.94 22.54
CA VAL A 112 22.28 -12.14 22.39
C VAL A 112 23.77 -11.82 22.59
N LEU A 113 24.27 -10.77 21.95
CA LEU A 113 25.67 -10.36 22.08
C LEU A 113 26.03 -10.00 23.52
N ARG A 114 25.14 -9.28 24.21
CA ARG A 114 25.34 -8.91 25.61
C ARG A 114 25.43 -10.14 26.50
N SER A 115 24.49 -11.08 26.35
CA SER A 115 24.53 -12.34 27.10
C SER A 115 25.77 -13.18 26.80
N TYR A 116 26.26 -13.16 25.56
CA TYR A 116 27.50 -13.82 25.16
C TYR A 116 28.74 -13.16 25.79
N ALA A 117 28.78 -11.82 25.78
CA ALA A 117 29.89 -11.03 26.30
C ALA A 117 29.98 -11.08 27.84
N GLU A 118 28.86 -11.15 28.55
CA GLU A 118 28.81 -11.24 30.02
C GLU A 118 29.28 -12.60 30.55
N GLN A 119 29.35 -13.64 29.70
CA GLN A 119 29.87 -14.95 30.12
C GLN A 119 31.39 -14.91 30.34
N PRO A 120 31.91 -15.55 31.41
CA PRO A 120 33.34 -15.69 31.63
C PRO A 120 34.01 -16.41 30.45
N PRO A 121 35.22 -16.02 30.01
CA PRO A 121 35.88 -16.61 28.83
C PRO A 121 35.98 -18.15 28.87
N LYS A 122 36.13 -18.73 30.07
CA LYS A 122 36.22 -20.19 30.26
C LYS A 122 34.88 -20.94 30.10
N LYS A 123 33.75 -20.24 30.19
CA LYS A 123 32.39 -20.78 30.05
C LYS A 123 31.67 -20.23 28.81
N ARG A 124 32.29 -19.30 28.09
CA ARG A 124 31.74 -18.67 26.91
C ARG A 124 31.61 -19.73 25.82
N GLY A 125 30.37 -20.08 25.50
CA GLY A 125 30.03 -21.04 24.45
C GLY A 125 30.27 -20.46 23.06
N SER A 126 29.57 -20.96 22.04
CA SER A 126 29.50 -20.30 20.73
C SER A 126 28.38 -19.25 20.69
N LEU A 127 28.46 -18.31 19.74
CA LEU A 127 27.44 -17.29 19.54
C LEU A 127 26.08 -17.93 19.21
N GLY A 128 26.09 -18.97 18.37
CA GLY A 128 24.91 -19.77 18.05
C GLY A 128 24.27 -20.40 19.28
N LYS A 129 25.07 -20.94 20.22
CA LYS A 129 24.55 -21.46 21.49
C LYS A 129 23.94 -20.37 22.36
N ALA A 130 24.54 -19.18 22.39
CA ALA A 130 23.96 -18.04 23.11
C ALA A 130 22.62 -17.60 22.51
N PHE A 131 22.49 -17.66 21.18
CA PHE A 131 21.23 -17.40 20.50
C PHE A 131 20.17 -18.47 20.82
N GLN A 132 20.55 -19.75 20.73
CA GLN A 132 19.68 -20.89 21.03
C GLN A 132 19.24 -20.97 22.50
N ALA A 133 19.98 -20.33 23.40
CA ALA A 133 19.58 -20.21 24.81
C ALA A 133 18.42 -19.22 25.02
N MET A 134 18.24 -18.25 24.11
CA MET A 134 17.18 -17.24 24.17
C MET A 134 16.02 -17.51 23.22
N TYR A 135 16.32 -18.10 22.07
CA TYR A 135 15.35 -18.45 21.04
C TYR A 135 15.42 -19.96 20.80
N PRO A 136 14.28 -20.65 20.64
CA PRO A 136 14.28 -22.11 20.56
C PRO A 136 15.15 -22.62 19.39
N ALA A 137 15.81 -23.76 19.58
CA ALA A 137 16.85 -24.25 18.65
C ALA A 137 16.36 -24.54 17.21
N ASP A 138 15.06 -24.68 17.01
CA ASP A 138 14.35 -24.80 15.74
C ASP A 138 13.92 -23.43 15.15
N SER A 139 14.56 -22.34 15.57
CA SER A 139 14.23 -20.98 15.16
C SER A 139 14.52 -20.67 13.69
N VAL A 140 15.36 -21.46 13.00
CA VAL A 140 15.67 -21.22 11.59
C VAL A 140 14.39 -21.29 10.75
N GLY A 141 14.12 -20.24 9.99
CA GLY A 141 12.89 -20.08 9.21
C GLY A 141 11.68 -19.57 10.02
N ARG A 142 11.79 -19.40 11.34
CA ARG A 142 10.70 -18.83 12.15
C ARG A 142 10.76 -17.30 12.18
N ASN A 143 9.57 -16.71 12.21
CA ASN A 143 9.40 -15.30 12.52
C ASN A 143 9.56 -15.10 14.03
N ILE A 144 10.51 -14.27 14.43
CA ILE A 144 10.73 -13.88 15.84
C ILE A 144 10.13 -12.51 16.16
N HIS A 145 9.60 -11.80 15.15
CA HIS A 145 8.88 -10.54 15.34
C HIS A 145 7.50 -10.80 15.95
N THR A 146 7.14 -10.00 16.95
CA THR A 146 5.78 -9.98 17.51
C THR A 146 5.04 -8.80 16.87
N PRO A 147 3.96 -9.04 16.11
CA PRO A 147 3.22 -7.97 15.44
C PRO A 147 2.72 -6.93 16.44
N PHE A 148 2.85 -5.64 16.10
CA PHE A 148 2.30 -4.56 16.91
C PHE A 148 0.77 -4.52 16.88
N ASP A 149 0.19 -4.87 15.74
CA ASP A 149 -1.25 -4.94 15.50
C ASP A 149 -1.57 -5.95 14.36
N GLN A 150 -2.83 -6.00 13.91
CA GLN A 150 -3.26 -6.88 12.81
C GLN A 150 -2.79 -6.42 11.42
N GLN A 151 -2.33 -5.18 11.28
CA GLN A 151 -1.87 -4.58 10.03
C GLN A 151 -0.35 -4.63 9.85
N ASP A 152 0.37 -4.97 10.93
CA ASP A 152 1.80 -5.20 10.94
C ASP A 152 2.14 -6.45 10.12
N ASN A 153 2.72 -6.18 8.95
CA ASN A 153 3.13 -7.17 7.98
C ASN A 153 4.66 -7.36 7.99
N LEU A 154 5.37 -6.82 8.99
CA LEU A 154 6.78 -7.05 9.17
C LEU A 154 7.02 -8.49 9.62
N LYS A 155 8.00 -9.13 9.01
CA LYS A 155 8.53 -10.42 9.46
C LYS A 155 10.02 -10.31 9.67
N ILE A 156 10.49 -10.76 10.82
CA ILE A 156 11.92 -10.91 11.13
C ILE A 156 12.18 -12.40 11.24
N VAL A 157 12.73 -12.98 10.19
CA VAL A 157 12.96 -14.42 10.07
C VAL A 157 14.41 -14.74 10.40
N VAL A 158 14.65 -15.79 11.18
CA VAL A 158 16.01 -16.30 11.40
C VAL A 158 16.47 -17.05 10.15
N ALA A 159 17.42 -16.49 9.42
CA ALA A 159 17.91 -17.07 8.16
C ALA A 159 18.99 -18.13 8.38
N SER A 160 19.92 -17.87 9.29
CA SER A 160 20.95 -18.83 9.68
C SER A 160 21.42 -18.61 11.11
N VAL A 161 21.82 -19.70 11.77
CA VAL A 161 22.45 -19.70 13.09
C VAL A 161 23.69 -20.58 12.99
N SER A 162 24.86 -20.01 13.20
CA SER A 162 26.13 -20.74 13.26
C SER A 162 26.89 -20.40 14.54
N ASP A 163 28.02 -21.06 14.77
CA ASP A 163 28.83 -20.80 15.96
C ASP A 163 29.46 -19.40 15.96
N THR A 164 29.66 -18.79 14.79
CA THR A 164 30.35 -17.51 14.61
C THR A 164 29.43 -16.36 14.21
N GLU A 165 28.26 -16.67 13.63
CA GLU A 165 27.32 -15.66 13.15
C GLU A 165 25.86 -16.09 13.31
N VAL A 166 24.99 -15.09 13.50
CA VAL A 166 23.53 -15.27 13.43
C VAL A 166 22.97 -14.25 12.46
N VAL A 167 22.16 -14.71 11.50
CA VAL A 167 21.58 -13.86 10.46
C VAL A 167 20.08 -13.79 10.61
N LEU A 168 19.55 -12.57 10.69
CA LEU A 168 18.14 -12.27 10.61
C LEU A 168 17.83 -11.59 9.28
N ILE A 169 16.65 -11.87 8.73
CA ILE A 169 16.12 -11.21 7.55
C ILE A 169 14.79 -10.55 7.92
N GLY A 170 14.76 -9.23 7.81
CA GLY A 170 13.57 -8.41 7.95
C GLY A 170 12.93 -8.22 6.57
N GLN A 171 11.66 -8.55 6.43
CA GLN A 171 10.90 -8.39 5.19
C GLN A 171 9.52 -7.80 5.48
N GLU A 172 9.10 -6.86 4.64
CA GLU A 172 7.78 -6.24 4.71
C GLU A 172 6.93 -6.77 3.56
N MET A 173 5.83 -7.47 3.87
CA MET A 173 5.08 -8.24 2.89
C MET A 173 4.21 -7.38 1.95
N SER A 174 4.09 -6.08 2.26
CA SER A 174 3.12 -5.17 1.64
C SER A 174 3.74 -3.96 0.95
N VAL A 175 5.08 -3.83 0.99
CA VAL A 175 5.78 -2.65 0.48
C VAL A 175 6.84 -3.04 -0.53
N ALA A 176 6.77 -2.41 -1.71
CA ALA A 176 7.73 -2.64 -2.76
C ALA A 176 9.12 -2.11 -2.40
N GLY A 177 10.15 -2.93 -2.65
CA GLY A 177 11.56 -2.57 -2.58
C GLY A 177 12.00 -1.71 -3.77
N ALA A 178 13.30 -1.39 -3.81
CA ALA A 178 13.90 -0.62 -4.90
C ALA A 178 13.86 -1.37 -6.23
N ASP A 179 14.11 -2.68 -6.22
CA ASP A 179 14.09 -3.56 -7.39
C ASP A 179 12.90 -4.52 -7.32
N ARG A 180 11.93 -4.34 -8.23
CA ARG A 180 10.72 -5.16 -8.32
C ARG A 180 10.98 -6.59 -8.84
N SER A 181 12.12 -6.82 -9.47
CA SER A 181 12.49 -8.11 -10.06
C SER A 181 13.26 -9.01 -9.09
N LYS A 182 13.87 -8.41 -8.05
CA LYS A 182 14.64 -9.15 -7.05
C LYS A 182 13.72 -10.02 -6.19
N LYS A 183 14.06 -11.30 -6.07
CA LYS A 183 13.36 -12.23 -5.18
C LYS A 183 13.86 -12.06 -3.74
N ASN A 184 12.91 -11.92 -2.83
CA ASN A 184 13.13 -11.91 -1.38
C ASN A 184 13.36 -13.32 -0.87
N PHE A 185 13.72 -13.41 0.41
CA PHE A 185 14.02 -14.67 1.10
C PHE A 185 12.83 -15.64 1.08
N ASP A 186 11.59 -15.14 1.15
CA ASP A 186 10.37 -15.94 1.04
C ASP A 186 9.97 -16.31 -0.40
N GLY A 187 10.76 -15.90 -1.40
CA GLY A 187 10.51 -16.13 -2.82
C GLY A 187 9.59 -15.11 -3.49
N ARG A 188 9.00 -14.17 -2.74
CA ARG A 188 8.22 -13.07 -3.32
C ARG A 188 9.14 -12.08 -4.02
N ALA A 189 8.71 -11.54 -5.15
CA ALA A 189 9.50 -10.56 -5.88
C ALA A 189 9.18 -9.15 -5.41
N GLY A 190 10.22 -8.33 -5.29
CA GLY A 190 10.08 -6.90 -5.27
C GLY A 190 9.64 -6.28 -3.96
N MET A 191 9.80 -6.96 -2.83
CA MET A 191 9.42 -6.43 -1.52
C MET A 191 10.63 -5.88 -0.76
N VAL A 192 10.41 -4.94 0.16
CA VAL A 192 11.49 -4.39 1.00
C VAL A 192 12.11 -5.51 1.84
N GLN A 193 13.44 -5.59 1.83
CA GLN A 193 14.19 -6.57 2.60
C GLN A 193 15.48 -5.98 3.15
N ALA A 194 15.81 -6.38 4.38
CA ALA A 194 17.09 -6.10 4.99
C ALA A 194 17.62 -7.31 5.75
N ARG A 195 18.94 -7.36 5.88
CA ARG A 195 19.66 -8.39 6.61
C ARG A 195 20.34 -7.77 7.82
N ALA A 196 20.23 -8.43 8.97
CA ALA A 196 21.04 -8.14 10.14
C ALA A 196 21.93 -9.34 10.46
N ILE A 197 23.23 -9.11 10.61
CA ILE A 197 24.25 -10.12 10.87
C ILE A 197 24.87 -9.83 12.23
N LEU A 198 24.70 -10.73 13.18
CA LEU A 198 25.39 -10.70 14.45
C LEU A 198 26.70 -11.47 14.35
N THR A 199 27.77 -10.86 14.82
CA THR A 199 29.09 -11.47 15.03
C THR A 199 29.58 -11.12 16.43
N GLU A 200 30.68 -11.72 16.87
CA GLU A 200 31.32 -11.36 18.14
C GLU A 200 31.71 -9.88 18.24
N ARG A 201 31.92 -9.21 17.09
CA ARG A 201 32.31 -7.79 17.02
C ARG A 201 31.12 -6.84 17.14
N GLY A 202 29.89 -7.32 16.91
CA GLY A 202 28.72 -6.47 16.83
C GLY A 202 27.67 -6.94 15.82
N VAL A 203 26.65 -6.11 15.64
CA VAL A 203 25.58 -6.30 14.66
C VAL A 203 25.84 -5.41 13.45
N ARG A 204 25.83 -6.00 12.25
CA ARG A 204 25.89 -5.27 10.97
C ARG A 204 24.52 -5.33 10.30
N TYR A 205 24.05 -4.21 9.77
CA TYR A 205 22.80 -4.11 9.02
C TYR A 205 23.11 -3.85 7.55
N GLU A 206 22.45 -4.58 6.65
CA GLU A 206 22.59 -4.46 5.20
C GLU A 206 21.20 -4.37 4.55
N PRO A 207 20.86 -3.25 3.88
CA PRO A 207 19.66 -3.19 3.06
C PRO A 207 19.85 -4.07 1.81
N GLU A 208 18.90 -4.96 1.52
CA GLU A 208 18.97 -5.86 0.38
C GLU A 208 18.01 -5.46 -0.75
N ASN A 209 16.83 -4.91 -0.43
CA ASN A 209 15.88 -4.41 -1.43
C ASN A 209 15.03 -3.24 -0.91
#